data_AF-A0A167JID2-F1
#
_entry.id   AF-A0A167JID2-F1
#
_cell.length_a   1.000
_cell.length_b   1.000
_cell.length_c   1.000
_cell.angle_alpha   90.00
_cell.angle_beta   90.00
_cell.angle_gamma   90.00
#
_symmetry.space_group_name_H-M   'P 1'
#
loop_
_entity.id
_entity.type
_entity.pdbx_description
1 polymer ?
#
loop_
_entity_poly.entity_id
_entity_poly.type
_entity_poly.pdbx_seq_one_letter_code
_entity_poly.pdbx_strand_id
1 'polypeptide(L)'
;MTWELRFTLDGSYTLNYDSRANPNQPQYDRVGYVIRAQYRVNSQITYMTDEYSAYIAARYLDRFKGETNEDEVASRELDDYASATEVDLGFNYQSDNNGSFTIGTRNIFDKVPEVRLERFIGFNTENHNT
;
A
#
# COMPACT_ATOMS: atom_id res chain seq x y z
N MET A 1 -19.24 13.67 28.37
CA MET A 1 -17.98 13.03 27.94
C MET A 1 -18.36 11.82 27.13
N THR A 2 -18.30 11.97 25.82
CA THR A 2 -18.59 10.91 24.86
C THR A 2 -17.27 10.31 24.39
N TRP A 3 -17.21 9.00 24.22
CA TRP A 3 -16.07 8.33 23.62
C TRP A 3 -16.55 7.37 22.53
N GLU A 4 -15.77 7.24 21.47
CA GLU A 4 -16.01 6.33 20.35
C GLU A 4 -14.73 5.57 20.04
N LEU A 5 -14.87 4.26 19.79
CA LEU A 5 -13.84 3.43 19.19
C LEU A 5 -14.33 3.00 17.81
N ARG A 6 -13.58 3.36 16.78
CA ARG A 6 -13.86 2.98 15.39
C ARG A 6 -12.79 2.02 14.90
N PHE A 7 -13.23 0.93 14.30
CA PHE A 7 -12.37 0.00 13.58
C PHE A 7 -12.73 0.02 12.10
N THR A 8 -11.73 0.17 11.25
CA THR A 8 -11.85 0.12 9.80
C THR A 8 -10.95 -1.00 9.28
N LEU A 9 -11.49 -1.85 8.42
CA LEU A 9 -10.75 -2.86 7.67
C LEU A 9 -11.17 -2.74 6.20
N ASP A 10 -10.20 -2.45 5.35
CA ASP A 10 -10.33 -2.44 3.91
C ASP A 10 -9.34 -3.46 3.33
N GLY A 11 -9.81 -4.29 2.42
CA GLY A 11 -9.00 -5.34 1.81
C GLY A 11 -9.36 -5.44 0.35
N SER A 12 -8.35 -5.49 -0.50
CA SER A 12 -8.53 -5.75 -1.93
C SER A 12 -7.75 -6.98 -2.35
N TYR A 13 -8.40 -7.74 -3.22
CA TYR A 13 -7.81 -8.88 -3.91
C TYR A 13 -8.03 -8.68 -5.40
N THR A 14 -6.95 -8.71 -6.18
CA THR A 14 -7.07 -8.66 -7.65
C THR A 14 -7.15 -10.09 -8.16
N LEU A 15 -8.28 -10.42 -8.80
CA LEU A 15 -8.43 -11.69 -9.51
C LEU A 15 -7.49 -11.74 -10.71
N ASN A 16 -6.75 -12.85 -10.80
CA ASN A 16 -5.88 -13.14 -11.93
C ASN A 16 -6.72 -13.19 -13.21
N TYR A 17 -6.29 -12.45 -14.23
CA TYR A 17 -6.89 -12.57 -15.56
C TYR A 17 -5.78 -12.74 -16.58
N ASP A 18 -5.88 -13.83 -17.31
CA ASP A 18 -4.93 -14.15 -18.36
C ASP A 18 -5.25 -13.30 -19.58
N SER A 19 -4.27 -12.51 -20.02
CA SER A 19 -4.38 -11.74 -21.25
C SER A 19 -3.37 -12.25 -22.28
N ARG A 20 -3.77 -12.24 -23.55
CA ARG A 20 -2.84 -12.40 -24.68
C ARG A 20 -2.69 -11.06 -25.36
N ALA A 21 -1.45 -10.60 -25.53
CA ALA A 21 -1.19 -9.43 -26.37
C ALA A 21 -1.47 -9.74 -27.85
N ASN A 22 -1.26 -11.00 -28.29
CA ASN A 22 -1.55 -11.48 -29.64
C ASN A 22 -1.94 -12.98 -29.66
N PRO A 23 -2.65 -13.49 -30.69
CA PRO A 23 -3.08 -14.89 -30.77
C PRO A 23 -1.94 -15.92 -30.68
N ASN A 24 -0.76 -15.53 -31.15
CA ASN A 24 0.43 -16.39 -31.23
C ASN A 24 1.35 -16.28 -29.99
N GLN A 25 0.97 -15.48 -28.99
CA GLN A 25 1.77 -15.32 -27.77
C GLN A 25 1.16 -16.11 -26.60
N PRO A 26 2.00 -16.55 -25.64
CA PRO A 26 1.52 -17.21 -24.44
C PRO A 26 0.52 -16.34 -23.66
N GLN A 27 -0.37 -16.99 -22.90
CA GLN A 27 -1.20 -16.29 -21.91
C GLN A 27 -0.33 -15.90 -20.72
N TYR A 28 -0.44 -14.65 -20.29
CA TYR A 28 0.20 -14.16 -19.09
C TYR A 28 -0.84 -13.60 -18.13
N ASP A 29 -0.71 -14.00 -16.87
CA ASP A 29 -1.42 -13.39 -15.75
C ASP A 29 -0.86 -11.98 -15.54
N ARG A 30 -1.71 -10.97 -15.47
CA ARG A 30 -1.28 -9.57 -15.22
C ARG A 30 -1.21 -9.22 -13.73
N VAL A 31 -1.68 -10.11 -12.86
CA VAL A 31 -1.72 -9.88 -11.41
C VAL A 31 -0.40 -10.27 -10.77
N GLY A 32 0.08 -9.43 -9.85
CA GLY A 32 1.38 -9.64 -9.21
C GLY A 32 2.54 -9.13 -10.04
N TYR A 33 2.33 -8.20 -10.97
CA TYR A 33 3.36 -7.43 -11.69
C TYR A 33 3.39 -5.98 -11.18
N VAL A 34 4.36 -5.17 -11.61
CA VAL A 34 4.65 -3.79 -11.10
C VAL A 34 3.45 -2.85 -11.04
N ILE A 35 2.40 -3.14 -11.80
CA ILE A 35 1.18 -2.35 -11.92
C ILE A 35 0.13 -2.74 -10.87
N ARG A 36 0.09 -3.99 -10.41
CA ARG A 36 -0.93 -4.48 -9.47
C ARG A 36 -0.41 -5.57 -8.54
N ALA A 37 -0.29 -5.24 -7.26
CA ALA A 37 -0.14 -6.23 -6.20
C ALA A 37 -1.41 -7.08 -6.07
N GLN A 38 -1.23 -8.36 -5.70
CA GLN A 38 -2.33 -9.31 -5.63
C GLN A 38 -3.23 -9.04 -4.42
N TYR A 39 -2.64 -8.69 -3.27
CA TYR A 39 -3.34 -8.38 -2.04
C TYR A 39 -2.91 -7.03 -1.47
N ARG A 40 -3.90 -6.26 -1.00
CA ARG A 40 -3.68 -5.08 -0.16
C ARG A 40 -4.64 -5.15 1.02
N VAL A 41 -4.13 -4.87 2.22
CA VAL A 41 -4.94 -4.82 3.43
C VAL A 41 -4.61 -3.56 4.21
N ASN A 42 -5.63 -2.76 4.47
CA ASN A 42 -5.56 -1.57 5.29
C ASN A 42 -6.42 -1.79 6.53
N SER A 43 -5.83 -1.63 7.70
CA SER A 43 -6.55 -1.70 8.98
C SER A 43 -6.27 -0.45 9.79
N GLN A 44 -7.29 0.06 10.47
CA GLN A 44 -7.15 1.25 11.31
C GLN A 44 -8.04 1.11 12.55
N ILE A 45 -7.45 1.43 13.70
CA ILE A 45 -8.19 1.66 14.94
C ILE A 45 -8.11 3.14 15.23
N THR A 46 -9.25 3.76 15.52
CA THR A 46 -9.35 5.16 15.91
C THR A 46 -10.11 5.27 17.21
N TYR A 47 -9.49 5.89 18.20
CA TYR A 47 -10.10 6.27 19.46
C TYR A 47 -10.42 7.76 19.41
N MET A 48 -11.64 8.15 19.79
CA MET A 48 -12.11 9.53 19.73
C MET A 48 -12.85 9.88 21.02
N THR A 49 -12.62 11.10 21.49
CA THR A 49 -13.43 11.79 22.49
C THR A 49 -13.87 13.13 21.92
N ASP A 50 -14.59 13.93 22.71
CA ASP A 50 -15.05 15.26 22.32
C ASP A 50 -13.87 16.20 21.92
N GLU A 51 -12.69 16.04 22.56
CA GLU A 51 -11.52 16.92 22.39
C GLU A 51 -10.31 16.23 21.73
N TYR A 52 -10.26 14.90 21.74
CA TYR A 52 -9.09 14.13 21.32
C TYR A 52 -9.45 13.08 20.28
N SER A 53 -8.55 12.81 19.34
CA SER A 53 -8.58 11.57 18.57
C SER A 53 -7.19 11.02 18.38
N ALA A 54 -7.06 9.70 18.42
CA ALA A 54 -5.82 8.99 18.15
C ALA A 54 -6.12 7.84 17.21
N TYR A 55 -5.21 7.56 16.28
CA TYR A 55 -5.31 6.39 15.43
C TYR A 55 -4.00 5.64 15.33
N ILE A 56 -4.13 4.34 15.12
CA ILE A 56 -3.09 3.46 14.62
C ILE A 56 -3.61 2.82 13.34
N ALA A 57 -2.84 2.93 12.27
CA ALA A 57 -3.16 2.32 10.98
C ALA A 57 -2.02 1.38 10.56
N ALA A 58 -2.37 0.20 10.06
CA ALA A 58 -1.43 -0.73 9.48
C ALA A 58 -1.84 -1.04 8.04
N ARG A 59 -0.90 -0.87 7.12
CA ARG A 59 -1.06 -1.05 5.68
C ARG A 59 -0.13 -2.16 5.22
N TYR A 60 -0.69 -3.23 4.68
CA TYR A 60 0.04 -4.36 4.12
C TYR A 60 -0.13 -4.39 2.60
N LEU A 61 1.00 -4.56 1.91
CA LEU A 61 1.08 -4.74 0.47
C LEU A 61 1.84 -6.05 0.23
N ASP A 62 1.21 -6.99 -0.46
CA ASP A 62 1.90 -8.24 -0.83
C ASP A 62 2.98 -7.98 -1.88
N ARG A 63 3.93 -8.92 -2.01
CA ARG A 63 4.98 -8.89 -3.02
C ARG A 63 4.40 -8.85 -4.42
N PHE A 64 5.11 -8.25 -5.35
CA PHE A 64 4.76 -8.26 -6.78
C PHE A 64 6.02 -8.16 -7.62
N LYS A 65 5.99 -8.79 -8.81
CA LYS A 65 7.09 -8.79 -9.75
C LYS A 65 7.42 -7.38 -10.20
N GLY A 66 8.71 -7.08 -10.34
CA GLY A 66 9.14 -5.80 -10.90
C GLY A 66 9.04 -5.74 -12.42
N GLU A 67 8.90 -6.92 -13.04
CA GLU A 67 8.71 -7.08 -14.46
C GLU A 67 7.29 -6.69 -14.89
N THR A 68 7.11 -6.41 -16.18
CA THR A 68 5.83 -6.50 -16.88
C THR A 68 5.73 -7.83 -17.63
N ASN A 69 4.54 -8.22 -18.06
CA ASN A 69 4.37 -9.44 -18.88
C ASN A 69 5.18 -9.34 -20.19
N GLU A 70 5.28 -8.13 -20.73
CA GLU A 70 6.05 -7.80 -21.91
C GLU A 70 7.57 -7.97 -21.69
N ASP A 71 8.06 -7.71 -20.48
CA ASP A 71 9.47 -7.92 -20.11
C ASP A 71 9.80 -9.41 -19.95
N GLU A 72 8.89 -10.20 -19.39
CA GLU A 72 9.04 -11.66 -19.26
C GLU A 72 9.11 -12.33 -20.65
N VAL A 73 8.28 -11.89 -21.60
CA VAL A 73 8.35 -12.31 -23.02
C VAL A 73 9.68 -11.95 -23.66
N ALA A 74 10.22 -10.78 -23.33
CA ALA A 74 11.49 -10.28 -23.85
C ALA A 74 12.71 -10.83 -23.09
N SER A 75 12.52 -11.70 -22.10
CA SER A 75 13.56 -12.24 -21.21
C SER A 75 14.39 -11.14 -20.54
N ARG A 76 13.74 -10.04 -20.14
CA ARG A 76 14.37 -8.98 -19.36
C ARG A 76 14.12 -9.23 -17.88
N GLU A 77 15.19 -9.45 -17.14
CA GLU A 77 15.12 -9.65 -15.70
C GLU A 77 15.06 -8.30 -14.98
N LEU A 78 14.05 -8.13 -14.12
CA LEU A 78 13.93 -6.98 -13.20
C LEU A 78 13.73 -7.48 -11.78
N ASP A 79 14.12 -6.67 -10.80
CA ASP A 79 14.02 -7.08 -9.40
C ASP A 79 12.58 -6.99 -8.89
N ASP A 80 12.13 -8.07 -8.23
CA ASP A 80 10.81 -8.14 -7.61
C ASP A 80 10.68 -7.21 -6.40
N TYR A 81 9.47 -6.68 -6.21
CA TYR A 81 9.12 -5.91 -5.03
C TYR A 81 8.75 -6.86 -3.89
N ALA A 82 9.50 -6.79 -2.79
CA ALA A 82 9.16 -7.50 -1.56
C ALA A 82 7.84 -6.99 -0.97
N SER A 83 7.16 -7.84 -0.19
CA SER A 83 5.99 -7.43 0.58
C SER A 83 6.37 -6.33 1.58
N ALA A 84 5.50 -5.34 1.74
CA ALA A 84 5.72 -4.21 2.64
C ALA A 84 4.62 -4.14 3.72
N THR A 85 5.00 -3.66 4.91
CA THR A 85 4.04 -3.33 5.96
C THR A 85 4.43 -2.00 6.58
N GLU A 86 3.54 -1.02 6.47
CA GLU A 86 3.70 0.30 7.05
C GLU A 86 2.74 0.44 8.24
N VAL A 87 3.24 1.03 9.33
CA VAL A 87 2.40 1.36 10.48
C VAL A 87 2.50 2.85 10.74
N ASP A 88 1.34 3.50 10.78
CA ASP A 88 1.21 4.94 10.99
C ASP A 88 0.49 5.20 12.32
N LEU A 89 0.89 6.27 12.99
CA LEU A 89 0.24 6.76 14.20
C LEU A 89 -0.14 8.21 14.01
N GLY A 90 -1.30 8.59 14.51
CA GLY A 90 -1.68 9.99 14.59
C GLY A 90 -2.43 10.31 15.86
N PHE A 91 -2.27 11.55 16.29
CA PHE A 91 -2.95 12.13 17.42
C PHE A 91 -3.41 13.54 17.03
N ASN A 92 -4.65 13.86 17.36
CA ASN A 92 -5.24 15.15 17.16
C ASN A 92 -5.90 15.60 18.46
N TYR A 93 -5.69 16.87 18.79
CA TYR A 93 -6.36 17.57 19.88
C TYR A 93 -7.08 18.78 19.31
N GLN A 94 -8.32 18.99 19.70
CA GLN A 94 -9.11 20.16 19.33
C GLN A 94 -9.64 20.80 20.61
N SER A 95 -9.30 22.06 20.81
CA SER A 95 -9.80 22.88 21.91
C SER A 95 -11.06 23.63 21.47
N ASP A 96 -12.02 23.72 22.38
CA ASP A 96 -13.28 24.44 22.21
C ASP A 96 -13.11 25.93 21.84
N ASN A 97 -11.95 26.53 22.16
CA ASN A 97 -11.70 27.96 22.04
C ASN A 97 -10.76 28.36 20.87
N ASN A 98 -10.75 27.58 19.77
CA ASN A 98 -10.14 27.90 18.45
C ASN A 98 -8.72 27.35 18.17
N GLY A 99 -8.30 26.26 18.79
CA GLY A 99 -7.01 25.62 18.48
C GLY A 99 -7.17 24.15 18.13
N SER A 100 -6.49 23.70 17.06
CA SER A 100 -6.28 22.26 16.84
C SER A 100 -4.79 21.99 16.70
N PHE A 101 -4.36 20.84 17.21
CA PHE A 101 -3.01 20.34 17.09
C PHE A 101 -3.05 18.90 16.61
N THR A 102 -2.44 18.63 15.46
CA THR A 102 -2.30 17.28 14.92
C THR A 102 -0.84 16.92 14.82
N ILE A 103 -0.47 15.77 15.39
CA ILE A 103 0.83 15.15 15.19
C ILE A 103 0.61 13.76 14.59
N GLY A 104 1.42 13.43 13.60
CA GLY A 104 1.39 12.13 12.96
C GLY A 104 2.79 11.68 12.61
N THR A 105 3.00 10.37 12.67
CA THR A 105 4.21 9.71 12.20
C THR A 105 3.80 8.61 11.23
N ARG A 106 4.53 8.52 10.12
CA ARG A 106 4.29 7.55 9.06
C ARG A 106 5.41 6.54 9.05
N ASN A 107 5.07 5.28 8.82
CA ASN A 107 6.02 4.16 8.79
C ASN A 107 6.95 4.15 10.01
N ILE A 108 6.39 4.05 11.21
CA ILE A 108 7.13 4.16 12.49
C ILE A 108 8.25 3.13 12.66
N PHE A 109 8.23 2.06 11.86
CA PHE A 109 9.22 0.99 11.88
C PHE A 109 10.26 1.09 10.75
N ASP A 110 10.22 2.17 9.96
CA ASP A 110 11.12 2.42 8.84
C ASP A 110 11.27 1.20 7.91
N LYS A 111 10.14 0.51 7.66
CA LYS A 111 10.12 -0.63 6.76
C LYS A 111 9.88 -0.14 5.34
N VAL A 112 10.97 0.22 4.67
CA VAL A 112 10.97 0.44 3.22
C VAL A 112 11.38 -0.88 2.56
N PRO A 113 10.65 -1.40 1.55
CA PRO A 113 11.12 -2.57 0.81
C PRO A 113 12.50 -2.29 0.21
N GLU A 114 13.44 -3.24 0.32
CA GLU A 114 14.77 -3.10 -0.27
C GLU A 114 14.64 -2.98 -1.79
N VAL A 115 14.94 -1.79 -2.32
CA VAL A 115 14.94 -1.53 -3.76
C VAL A 115 16.38 -1.42 -4.25
N ARG A 116 16.78 -2.35 -5.13
CA ARG A 116 18.06 -2.24 -5.86
C ARG A 116 17.88 -1.30 -7.05
N LEU A 117 18.38 -0.07 -6.90
CA LEU A 117 18.20 1.03 -7.86
C LEU A 117 18.72 0.74 -9.28
N GLU A 118 19.61 -0.24 -9.45
CA GLU A 118 20.25 -0.58 -10.73
C GLU A 118 19.31 -1.33 -11.70
N ARG A 119 18.23 -1.95 -11.21
CA ARG A 119 17.26 -2.75 -11.99
C ARG A 119 15.82 -2.28 -11.82
N PHE A 120 15.64 -1.07 -11.29
CA PHE A 120 14.35 -0.55 -10.87
C PHE A 120 13.73 0.37 -11.92
N ILE A 121 12.50 0.10 -12.36
CA ILE A 121 11.72 1.02 -13.21
C ILE A 121 11.08 2.12 -12.35
N GLY A 122 11.89 2.92 -11.65
CA GLY A 122 11.46 4.14 -10.94
C GLY A 122 10.31 3.99 -9.93
N PHE A 123 10.03 5.06 -9.19
CA PHE A 123 8.95 5.12 -8.21
C PHE A 123 7.60 5.18 -8.94
N ASN A 124 6.83 4.09 -9.00
CA ASN A 124 5.50 4.10 -9.59
C ASN A 124 4.51 4.83 -8.67
N THR A 125 4.22 6.09 -8.99
CA THR A 125 3.31 6.96 -8.23
C THR A 125 1.85 6.49 -8.26
N GLU A 126 1.47 5.58 -9.15
CA GLU A 126 0.11 5.04 -9.21
C GLU A 126 -0.19 4.10 -8.03
N ASN A 127 0.83 3.45 -7.45
CA ASN A 127 0.64 2.53 -6.33
C ASN A 127 0.55 3.21 -4.96
N HIS A 128 0.86 4.51 -4.87
CA HIS A 128 0.88 5.29 -3.63
C HIS A 128 -0.26 6.32 -3.51
N ASN A 129 -1.10 6.48 -4.53
CA ASN A 129 -2.13 7.53 -4.62
C ASN A 129 -3.59 7.03 -4.56
N THR A 130 -3.84 5.83 -4.05
CA THR A 130 -5.21 5.32 -3.80
C THR A 130 -5.37 4.87 -2.37
#